data_AF-A0A9N9FIN6-F1
#
_entry.id   AF-A0A9N9FIN6-F1
#
_cell.length_a   1.000
_cell.length_b   1.000
_cell.length_c   1.000
_cell.angle_alpha   90.00
_cell.angle_beta   90.00
_cell.angle_gamma   90.00
#
_symmetry.space_group_name_H-M   'P 1'
#
loop_
_entity.id
_entity.type
_entity.pdbx_description
1 polymer ?
#
loop_
_entity_poly.entity_id
_entity_poly.type
_entity_poly.pdbx_seq_one_letter_code
_entity_poly.pdbx_strand_id
1 'polypeptide(L)'
;MSTMLQRFQEQAIILKDPKLFKAKLCIMMEDIPKQYIRGMVQEFFMKINSIVAEEGEDNFITRMYPGGLKIIPYPIFHEKGMFISLKELKKMLDKEETIYTNTRTFLQNTKIIMAKVETRDWSSLDNNFFQTRVSTLKRLLKTAIHIGVEENNPKIVALKNHDTGIIIDEPAVVLSEIFEELDNPTELFSDENILLFEENTNFVRLSDDAGGHVCGKPCRLENKCNCQKVCAKEIGHEDNEHMCQLKRHYCGKPCSLSTSTKKGNYQCPNKCIVSCEERHDVHRCENETCPVQCPISGQEHQCPELCEKPGICKILTEPQRQETEQGVIRKIMYTQLSERMMCCKKIPPNEFRHKGMHSHSHDNDDFHYCDAKCQFCEYYCTLPYGHEQPLHETNHGIMIKTKFISEYNFVHEGRRLQMKNGNTLFLCNLYCKGKGGHRHIDYCKLVDTCEQIKNHSDIKHINEKVKPNSHIAKDLISHRLFWERTGFKDPYSVQEKKEFAKCGHECSVEDDYTIC
;
A
#
# COMPACT_ATOMS: atom_id res chain seq x y z
N MET A 1 -12.56 32.67 20.52
CA MET A 1 -11.57 31.63 20.88
C MET A 1 -11.02 31.01 19.60
N SER A 2 -9.76 30.58 19.56
CA SER A 2 -9.17 29.93 18.37
C SER A 2 -9.83 28.56 18.14
N THR A 3 -10.47 28.39 16.98
CA THR A 3 -11.16 27.15 16.57
C THR A 3 -10.25 25.92 16.55
N MET A 4 -8.93 26.12 16.47
CA MET A 4 -7.95 25.03 16.49
C MET A 4 -7.82 24.38 17.87
N LEU A 5 -7.67 25.18 18.93
CA LEU A 5 -7.43 24.65 20.29
C LEU A 5 -8.69 23.99 20.87
N GLN A 6 -9.86 24.49 20.50
CA GLN A 6 -11.13 23.86 20.84
C GLN A 6 -11.27 22.46 20.23
N ARG A 7 -10.81 22.26 18.99
CA ARG A 7 -10.78 20.93 18.36
C ARG A 7 -9.82 19.98 19.06
N PHE A 8 -8.67 20.45 19.56
CA PHE A 8 -7.77 19.61 20.37
C PHE A 8 -8.47 19.14 21.64
N GLN A 9 -9.23 20.02 22.29
CA GLN A 9 -9.99 19.68 23.50
C GLN A 9 -11.11 18.67 23.22
N GLU A 10 -11.90 18.87 22.16
CA GLU A 10 -12.95 17.93 21.74
C GLU A 10 -12.40 16.52 21.49
N GLN A 11 -11.21 16.43 20.86
CA GLN A 11 -10.57 15.14 20.59
C GLN A 11 -9.96 14.50 21.83
N ALA A 12 -9.42 15.29 22.76
CA ALA A 12 -8.85 14.79 24.00
C ALA A 12 -9.87 13.94 24.78
N ILE A 13 -11.15 14.31 24.76
CA ILE A 13 -12.23 13.59 25.47
C ILE A 13 -12.44 12.18 24.93
N ILE A 14 -12.37 12.03 23.60
CA ILE A 14 -12.60 10.77 22.87
C ILE A 14 -11.44 9.79 23.09
N LEU A 15 -10.22 10.32 23.20
CA LEU A 15 -8.98 9.56 23.31
C LEU A 15 -8.72 9.23 24.78
N LYS A 16 -9.20 8.07 25.24
CA LYS A 16 -9.12 7.63 26.65
C LYS A 16 -7.96 6.69 26.96
N ASP A 17 -7.22 6.22 25.95
CA ASP A 17 -6.12 5.27 26.16
C ASP A 17 -4.81 5.99 26.53
N PRO A 18 -4.27 5.80 27.75
CA PRO A 18 -3.03 6.43 28.20
C PRO A 18 -1.78 5.95 27.45
N LYS A 19 -1.87 4.89 26.63
CA LYS A 19 -0.77 4.41 25.78
C LYS A 19 -0.75 5.09 24.40
N LEU A 20 -1.84 5.70 23.95
CA LEU A 20 -1.90 6.38 22.65
C LEU A 20 -1.10 7.69 22.65
N PHE A 21 -1.18 8.46 23.73
CA PHE A 21 -0.63 9.81 23.80
C PHE A 21 0.32 9.97 24.98
N LYS A 22 1.58 9.64 24.73
CA LYS A 22 2.71 9.91 25.63
C LYS A 22 3.66 10.88 24.96
N ALA A 23 3.14 12.01 24.52
CA ALA A 23 3.91 13.00 23.78
C ALA A 23 4.26 14.21 24.65
N LYS A 24 5.19 15.01 24.15
CA LYS A 24 5.49 16.35 24.63
C LYS A 24 5.11 17.32 23.52
N LEU A 25 4.31 18.34 23.82
CA LEU A 25 3.89 19.31 22.81
C LEU A 25 4.98 20.38 22.68
N CYS A 26 5.63 20.43 21.52
CA CYS A 26 6.59 21.47 21.19
C CYS A 26 5.98 22.39 20.12
N ILE A 27 5.81 23.67 20.45
CA ILE A 27 5.29 24.69 19.53
C ILE A 27 6.42 25.60 19.13
N MET A 28 6.76 25.57 17.84
CA MET A 28 7.78 26.42 17.24
C MET A 28 7.11 27.62 16.60
N MET A 29 7.49 28.83 17.04
CA MET A 29 6.97 30.07 16.48
C MET A 29 8.03 30.66 15.56
N GLU A 30 7.81 30.57 14.25
CA GLU A 30 8.78 30.96 13.22
C GLU A 30 8.78 32.46 12.93
N ASP A 31 9.89 32.94 12.39
CA ASP A 31 10.09 34.31 11.90
C ASP A 31 9.73 35.43 12.89
N ILE A 32 10.07 35.23 14.17
CA ILE A 32 9.84 36.25 15.18
C ILE A 32 11.01 37.25 15.22
N PRO A 33 10.78 38.55 15.00
CA PRO A 33 11.80 39.57 15.27
C PRO A 33 12.11 39.62 16.78
N LYS A 34 13.39 39.72 17.14
CA LYS A 34 13.87 39.65 18.54
C LYS A 34 13.09 40.50 19.53
N GLN A 35 12.69 41.71 19.12
CA GLN A 35 11.94 42.66 19.93
C GLN A 35 10.53 42.19 20.33
N TYR A 36 9.92 41.26 19.58
CA TYR A 36 8.57 40.76 19.83
C TYR A 36 8.53 39.38 20.49
N ILE A 37 9.68 38.70 20.63
CA ILE A 37 9.78 37.35 21.20
C ILE A 37 9.08 37.27 22.56
N ARG A 38 9.43 38.17 23.49
CA ARG A 38 8.90 38.13 24.85
C ARG A 38 7.39 38.33 24.88
N GLY A 39 6.89 39.30 24.13
CA GLY A 39 5.46 39.63 24.08
C GLY A 39 4.64 38.48 23.47
N MET A 40 5.07 37.93 22.34
CA MET A 40 4.36 36.85 21.66
C MET A 40 4.38 35.55 22.44
N VAL A 41 5.52 35.17 23.03
CA VAL A 41 5.59 33.96 23.88
C VAL A 41 4.68 34.12 25.10
N GLN A 42 4.65 35.29 25.73
CA GLN A 42 3.81 35.55 26.89
C GLN A 42 2.32 35.53 26.54
N GLU A 43 1.92 36.17 25.43
CA GLU A 43 0.53 36.15 24.96
C GLU A 43 0.06 34.72 24.66
N PHE A 44 0.90 33.95 23.95
CA PHE A 44 0.57 32.57 23.58
C PHE A 44 0.48 31.66 24.81
N PHE A 45 1.38 31.85 25.78
CA PHE A 45 1.34 31.12 27.05
C PHE A 45 0.08 31.45 27.87
N MET A 46 -0.31 32.74 27.93
CA MET A 46 -1.55 33.13 28.60
C MET A 46 -2.80 32.53 27.93
N LYS A 47 -2.84 32.48 26.60
CA LYS A 47 -3.94 31.84 25.86
C LYS A 47 -4.07 30.36 26.17
N ILE A 48 -2.95 29.62 26.20
CA ILE A 48 -2.98 28.20 26.55
C ILE A 48 -3.38 28.00 28.00
N ASN A 49 -2.84 28.79 28.93
CA ASN A 49 -3.20 28.66 30.34
C ASN A 49 -4.67 28.97 30.61
N SER A 50 -5.28 29.92 29.89
CA SER A 50 -6.73 30.16 29.98
C SER A 50 -7.51 28.89 29.63
N ILE A 51 -7.15 28.24 28.52
CA ILE A 51 -7.82 27.01 28.05
C ILE A 51 -7.60 25.86 29.03
N VAL A 52 -6.38 25.69 29.54
CA VAL A 52 -6.05 24.66 30.53
C VAL A 52 -6.80 24.91 31.85
N ALA A 53 -6.92 26.17 32.28
CA ALA A 53 -7.62 26.53 33.52
C ALA A 53 -9.14 26.38 33.40
N GLU A 54 -9.72 26.68 32.24
CA GLU A 54 -11.15 26.47 31.95
C GLU A 54 -11.54 24.99 32.00
N GLU A 55 -10.66 24.09 31.53
CA GLU A 55 -10.94 22.66 31.35
C GLU A 55 -10.45 21.76 32.51
N GLY A 56 -9.66 22.29 33.45
CA GLY A 56 -9.24 21.56 34.66
C GLY A 56 -8.30 20.37 34.38
N GLU A 57 -8.44 19.27 35.13
CA GLU A 57 -7.57 18.08 35.01
C GLU A 57 -7.75 17.31 33.69
N ASP A 58 -8.88 17.50 33.00
CA ASP A 58 -9.26 16.82 31.76
C ASP A 58 -8.84 17.56 30.47
N ASN A 59 -7.98 18.57 30.60
CA ASN A 59 -7.50 19.34 29.45
C ASN A 59 -6.61 18.50 28.51
N PHE A 60 -6.56 18.90 27.23
CA PHE A 60 -5.80 18.21 26.19
C PHE A 60 -4.28 18.15 26.46
N ILE A 61 -3.70 19.09 27.22
CA ILE A 61 -2.28 19.05 27.58
C ILE A 61 -2.04 17.90 28.54
N THR A 62 -2.78 17.82 29.65
CA THR A 62 -2.62 16.72 30.62
C THR A 62 -2.93 15.37 30.00
N ARG A 63 -3.97 15.29 29.14
CA ARG A 63 -4.43 14.03 28.56
C ARG A 63 -3.61 13.53 27.38
N MET A 64 -3.19 14.42 26.48
CA MET A 64 -2.48 14.02 25.25
C MET A 64 -0.98 14.31 25.31
N TYR A 65 -0.57 15.25 26.15
CA TYR A 65 0.82 15.70 26.22
C TYR A 65 1.34 15.67 27.65
N PRO A 66 1.33 14.50 28.33
CA PRO A 66 1.78 14.40 29.73
C PRO A 66 3.26 14.77 29.91
N GLY A 67 4.06 14.77 28.83
CA GLY A 67 5.44 15.30 28.83
C GLY A 67 5.54 16.83 28.93
N GLY A 68 4.40 17.51 28.96
CA GLY A 68 4.26 18.95 29.08
C GLY A 68 4.30 19.71 27.75
N LEU A 69 4.21 21.03 27.87
CA LEU A 69 4.24 21.97 26.77
C LEU A 69 5.56 22.76 26.76
N LYS A 70 6.16 22.91 25.58
CA LYS A 70 7.28 23.81 25.35
C LYS A 70 6.98 24.74 24.17
N ILE A 71 7.16 26.04 24.38
CA ILE A 71 7.10 27.04 23.32
C ILE A 71 8.53 27.50 23.02
N ILE A 72 8.94 27.40 21.76
CA ILE A 72 10.29 27.77 21.31
C ILE A 72 10.16 28.86 20.24
N PRO A 73 10.54 30.12 20.55
CA PRO A 73 10.59 31.17 19.55
C PRO A 73 11.79 30.95 18.63
N TYR A 74 11.53 30.90 17.33
CA TYR A 74 12.54 30.91 16.29
C TYR A 74 12.75 32.34 15.80
N PRO A 75 13.96 32.90 16.01
CA PRO A 75 14.33 34.17 15.40
C PRO A 75 14.28 34.07 13.87
N ILE A 76 14.21 35.23 13.21
CA ILE A 76 14.21 35.37 11.74
C ILE A 76 15.21 34.41 11.09
N PHE A 77 14.73 33.70 10.07
CA PHE A 77 15.52 32.72 9.33
C PHE A 77 16.85 33.33 8.85
N HIS A 78 17.96 32.58 8.98
CA HIS A 78 19.35 33.01 8.74
C HIS A 78 20.04 33.85 9.82
N GLU A 79 19.40 34.18 10.95
CA GLU A 79 20.12 34.78 12.07
C GLU A 79 20.87 33.74 12.91
N LYS A 80 22.01 34.15 13.52
CA LYS A 80 22.75 33.34 14.50
C LYS A 80 21.86 32.80 15.63
N GLY A 81 20.81 33.53 15.99
CA GLY A 81 19.84 33.13 17.01
C GLY A 81 19.08 31.84 16.66
N MET A 82 18.79 31.60 15.39
CA MET A 82 18.08 30.39 14.93
C MET A 82 18.90 29.11 15.18
N PHE A 83 20.20 29.15 14.87
CA PHE A 83 21.10 28.02 15.14
C PHE A 83 21.30 27.75 16.64
N ILE A 84 21.24 28.80 17.47
CA ILE A 84 21.25 28.65 18.93
C ILE A 84 19.96 27.96 19.39
N SER A 85 18.80 28.38 18.90
CA SER A 85 17.50 27.74 19.20
C SER A 85 17.46 26.27 18.78
N LEU A 86 18.03 25.91 17.62
CA LEU A 86 18.15 24.52 17.18
C LEU A 86 19.05 23.69 18.12
N LYS A 87 20.17 24.26 18.56
CA LYS A 87 21.08 23.58 19.50
C LYS A 87 20.40 23.32 20.84
N GLU A 88 19.60 24.27 21.32
CA GLU A 88 18.81 24.07 22.55
C GLU A 88 17.69 23.03 22.34
N LEU A 89 17.00 23.04 21.19
CA LEU A 89 16.02 22.00 20.85
C LEU A 89 16.67 20.61 20.83
N LYS A 90 17.84 20.47 20.21
CA LYS A 90 18.59 19.20 20.22
C LYS A 90 18.90 18.73 21.64
N LYS A 91 19.46 19.60 22.49
CA LYS A 91 19.75 19.26 23.89
C LYS A 91 18.50 18.83 24.66
N MET A 92 17.34 19.40 24.32
CA MET A 92 16.06 18.99 24.91
C MET A 92 15.68 17.59 24.44
N LEU A 93 15.68 17.34 23.13
CA LEU A 93 15.33 16.04 22.57
C LEU A 93 16.27 14.92 23.04
N ASP A 94 17.58 15.19 23.13
CA ASP A 94 18.58 14.22 23.57
C ASP A 94 18.41 13.80 25.06
N LYS A 95 17.65 14.57 25.86
CA LYS A 95 17.35 14.24 27.26
C LYS A 95 16.09 13.41 27.46
N GLU A 96 15.25 13.28 26.43
CA GLU A 96 13.99 12.56 26.57
C GLU A 96 14.24 11.05 26.54
N GLU A 97 13.57 10.31 27.44
CA GLU A 97 13.66 8.86 27.48
C GLU A 97 12.83 8.21 26.37
N THR A 98 13.33 7.12 25.81
CA THR A 98 12.61 6.36 24.79
C THR A 98 11.48 5.53 25.43
N ILE A 99 10.25 5.72 24.94
CA ILE A 99 9.07 4.97 25.40
C ILE A 99 9.14 3.48 24.98
N TYR A 100 9.82 3.21 23.86
CA TYR A 100 9.93 1.87 23.29
C TYR A 100 11.34 1.32 23.49
N THR A 101 11.42 0.12 24.06
CA THR A 101 12.69 -0.58 24.30
C THR A 101 13.35 -1.09 23.03
N ASN A 102 12.58 -1.36 21.98
CA ASN A 102 13.10 -1.80 20.69
C ASN A 102 12.22 -1.36 19.50
N THR A 103 12.83 -1.35 18.32
CA THR A 103 12.19 -0.94 17.05
C THR A 103 11.03 -1.85 16.65
N ARG A 104 11.05 -3.13 17.02
CA ARG A 104 9.98 -4.08 16.67
C ARG A 104 8.69 -3.71 17.39
N THR A 105 8.75 -3.46 18.70
CA THR A 105 7.62 -3.00 19.51
C THR A 105 7.12 -1.65 19.04
N PHE A 106 8.01 -0.71 18.73
CA PHE A 106 7.64 0.58 18.14
C PHE A 106 6.85 0.41 16.83
N LEU A 107 7.34 -0.41 15.90
CA LEU A 107 6.70 -0.63 14.60
C LEU A 107 5.34 -1.30 14.73
N GLN A 108 5.23 -2.34 15.56
CA GLN A 108 3.97 -3.04 15.80
C GLN A 108 2.93 -2.10 16.41
N ASN A 109 3.32 -1.33 17.42
CA ASN A 109 2.44 -0.36 18.07
C ASN A 109 2.02 0.74 17.11
N THR A 110 2.94 1.25 16.30
CA THR A 110 2.63 2.25 15.27
C THR A 110 1.64 1.71 14.25
N LYS A 111 1.81 0.47 13.76
CA LYS A 111 0.87 -0.14 12.81
C LYS A 111 -0.54 -0.26 13.37
N ILE A 112 -0.68 -0.67 14.63
CA ILE A 112 -1.98 -0.81 15.29
C ILE A 112 -2.63 0.56 15.49
N ILE A 113 -1.85 1.57 15.91
CA ILE A 113 -2.34 2.95 16.03
C ILE A 113 -2.81 3.48 14.67
N MET A 114 -2.02 3.31 13.61
CA MET A 114 -2.39 3.75 12.26
C MET A 114 -3.67 3.07 11.75
N ALA A 115 -3.80 1.76 11.94
CA ALA A 115 -5.00 1.02 11.57
C ALA A 115 -6.23 1.53 12.33
N LYS A 116 -6.09 1.79 13.64
CA LYS A 116 -7.18 2.38 14.45
C LYS A 116 -7.57 3.78 14.02
N VAL A 117 -6.60 4.63 13.66
CA VAL A 117 -6.86 5.97 13.13
C VAL A 117 -7.61 5.89 11.80
N GLU A 118 -7.23 4.96 10.93
CA GLU A 118 -7.91 4.71 9.65
C GLU A 118 -9.35 4.22 9.84
N THR A 119 -9.57 3.28 10.77
CA THR A 119 -10.90 2.71 11.06
C THR A 119 -11.72 3.54 12.04
N ARG A 120 -11.16 4.65 12.57
CA ARG A 120 -11.75 5.47 13.64
C ARG A 120 -12.16 4.66 14.88
N ASP A 121 -11.39 3.62 15.21
CA ASP A 121 -11.58 2.79 16.40
C ASP A 121 -10.81 3.35 17.59
N TRP A 122 -11.51 3.92 18.56
CA TRP A 122 -10.93 4.51 19.79
C TRP A 122 -11.02 3.58 21.01
N SER A 123 -11.35 2.30 20.82
CA SER A 123 -11.30 1.31 21.89
C SER A 123 -9.86 1.14 22.43
N SER A 124 -9.72 0.56 23.62
CA SER A 124 -8.40 0.27 24.21
C SER A 124 -7.50 -0.49 23.23
N LEU A 125 -6.22 -0.15 23.21
CA LEU A 125 -5.22 -0.82 22.39
C LEU A 125 -4.91 -2.24 22.87
N ASP A 126 -5.18 -2.56 24.15
CA ASP A 126 -4.76 -3.81 24.78
C ASP A 126 -5.30 -5.04 24.06
N ASN A 127 -6.61 -5.09 23.82
CA ASN A 127 -7.24 -6.23 23.15
C ASN A 127 -6.67 -6.46 21.74
N ASN A 128 -6.34 -5.39 21.00
CA ASN A 128 -5.80 -5.53 19.66
C ASN A 128 -4.35 -6.00 19.67
N PHE A 129 -3.56 -5.57 20.66
CA PHE A 129 -2.23 -6.12 20.90
C PHE A 129 -2.28 -7.62 21.21
N PHE A 130 -3.15 -8.02 22.14
CA PHE A 130 -3.31 -9.43 22.51
C PHE A 130 -3.76 -10.28 21.31
N GLN A 131 -4.79 -9.86 20.57
CA GLN A 131 -5.29 -10.62 19.42
C GLN A 131 -4.25 -10.72 18.30
N THR A 132 -3.52 -9.64 18.01
CA THR A 132 -2.45 -9.65 17.00
C THR A 132 -1.32 -10.61 17.40
N ARG A 133 -0.95 -10.60 18.69
CA ARG A 133 0.08 -11.49 19.23
C ARG A 133 -0.37 -12.95 19.17
N VAL A 134 -1.57 -13.26 19.65
CA VAL A 134 -2.15 -14.62 19.60
C VAL A 134 -2.25 -15.12 18.16
N SER A 135 -2.72 -14.29 17.22
CA SER A 135 -2.81 -14.67 15.81
C SER A 135 -1.43 -14.96 15.20
N THR A 136 -0.43 -14.15 15.55
CA THR A 136 0.96 -14.34 15.07
C THR A 136 1.53 -15.66 15.60
N LEU A 137 1.41 -15.90 16.91
CA LEU A 137 1.89 -17.13 17.54
C LEU A 137 1.16 -18.37 17.01
N LYS A 138 -0.17 -18.32 16.84
CA LYS A 138 -0.95 -19.43 16.26
C LYS A 138 -0.50 -19.76 14.83
N ARG A 139 -0.20 -18.75 14.01
CA ARG A 139 0.31 -18.94 12.65
C ARG A 139 1.68 -19.63 12.65
N LEU A 140 2.57 -19.23 13.56
CA LEU A 140 3.94 -19.73 13.64
C LEU A 140 4.02 -21.10 14.33
N LEU A 141 3.10 -21.42 15.23
CA LEU A 141 3.15 -22.62 16.08
C LEU A 141 3.34 -23.91 15.28
N LYS A 142 2.59 -24.07 14.18
CA LYS A 142 2.68 -25.28 13.35
C LYS A 142 4.06 -25.44 12.72
N THR A 143 4.65 -24.35 12.23
CA THR A 143 5.98 -24.35 11.63
C THR A 143 7.06 -24.56 12.70
N ALA A 144 6.95 -23.84 13.82
CA ALA A 144 7.89 -23.94 14.93
C ALA A 144 7.97 -25.36 15.50
N ILE A 145 6.82 -26.04 15.70
CA ILE A 145 6.78 -27.43 16.16
C ILE A 145 7.32 -28.39 15.10
N HIS A 146 7.01 -28.16 13.83
CA HIS A 146 7.34 -29.09 12.76
C HIS A 146 8.82 -29.09 12.37
N ILE A 147 9.46 -27.92 12.36
CA ILE A 147 10.82 -27.74 11.83
C ILE A 147 11.73 -26.88 12.71
N GLY A 148 11.30 -26.47 13.91
CA GLY A 148 12.15 -25.72 14.84
C GLY A 148 12.47 -24.28 14.43
N VAL A 149 11.78 -23.71 13.43
CA VAL A 149 12.05 -22.36 12.89
C VAL A 149 10.75 -21.57 12.63
N GLU A 150 10.84 -20.24 12.53
CA GLU A 150 9.69 -19.38 12.21
C GLU A 150 9.26 -19.54 10.74
N GLU A 151 10.23 -19.57 9.82
CA GLU A 151 10.05 -19.70 8.37
C GLU A 151 11.24 -20.46 7.74
N ASN A 152 10.99 -21.24 6.70
CA ASN A 152 12.00 -22.05 5.99
C ASN A 152 11.98 -21.84 4.45
N ASN A 153 11.31 -20.78 3.98
CA ASN A 153 11.25 -20.48 2.55
C ASN A 153 10.92 -18.99 2.33
N PRO A 154 11.77 -18.17 1.68
CA PRO A 154 13.00 -18.50 0.94
C PRO A 154 14.29 -18.53 1.79
N LYS A 155 14.21 -18.19 3.08
CA LYS A 155 15.32 -18.22 4.01
C LYS A 155 14.88 -18.85 5.33
N ILE A 156 15.81 -19.56 5.97
CA ILE A 156 15.62 -20.09 7.32
C ILE A 156 15.63 -18.91 8.30
N VAL A 157 14.56 -18.76 9.07
CA VAL A 157 14.41 -17.73 10.11
C VAL A 157 14.30 -18.43 11.45
N ALA A 158 15.36 -18.34 12.25
CA ALA A 158 15.41 -18.91 13.60
C ALA A 158 14.27 -18.39 14.50
N LEU A 159 13.88 -19.21 15.48
CA LEU A 159 12.92 -18.83 16.51
C LEU A 159 13.43 -17.63 17.30
N LYS A 160 12.59 -16.61 17.47
CA LYS A 160 12.93 -15.42 18.25
C LYS A 160 11.90 -15.19 19.34
N ASN A 161 12.39 -14.67 20.46
CA ASN A 161 11.53 -14.06 21.44
C ASN A 161 10.83 -12.85 20.79
N HIS A 162 9.51 -12.89 20.69
CA HIS A 162 8.75 -11.84 20.01
C HIS A 162 8.68 -10.51 20.77
N ASP A 163 9.02 -10.49 22.06
CA ASP A 163 9.06 -9.28 22.89
C ASP A 163 10.42 -8.57 22.80
N THR A 164 11.51 -9.33 22.74
CA THR A 164 12.88 -8.78 22.73
C THR A 164 13.52 -8.77 21.34
N GLY A 165 13.06 -9.63 20.43
CA GLY A 165 13.66 -9.86 19.11
C GLY A 165 14.93 -10.73 19.14
N ILE A 166 15.32 -11.23 20.32
CA ILE A 166 16.51 -12.07 20.52
C ILE A 166 16.22 -13.49 20.02
N ILE A 167 17.20 -14.13 19.39
CA ILE A 167 17.10 -15.54 18.95
C ILE A 167 17.01 -16.44 20.17
N ILE A 168 16.14 -17.44 20.11
CA ILE A 168 16.04 -18.47 21.13
C ILE A 168 17.13 -19.49 20.80
N ASP A 169 18.14 -19.57 21.66
CA ASP A 169 19.22 -20.56 21.52
C ASP A 169 18.66 -21.98 21.71
N GLU A 170 19.24 -22.96 21.02
CA GLU A 170 18.91 -24.38 21.24
C GLU A 170 19.48 -24.83 22.59
N PRO A 171 18.64 -25.23 23.55
CA PRO A 171 19.15 -25.75 24.82
C PRO A 171 19.81 -27.11 24.58
N ALA A 172 21.02 -27.32 25.11
CA ALA A 172 21.61 -28.64 25.20
C ALA A 172 20.74 -29.49 26.13
N VAL A 173 20.06 -30.50 25.59
CA VAL A 173 19.21 -31.38 26.39
C VAL A 173 20.09 -32.47 26.99
N VAL A 174 20.25 -32.47 28.31
CA VAL A 174 20.95 -33.54 29.01
C VAL A 174 19.92 -34.61 29.38
N LEU A 175 20.06 -35.83 28.86
CA LEU A 175 19.08 -36.91 29.04
C LEU A 175 18.84 -37.29 30.50
N SER A 176 19.85 -37.10 31.36
CA SER A 176 19.75 -37.33 32.80
C SER A 176 18.82 -36.33 33.52
N GLU A 177 18.42 -35.22 32.88
CA GLU A 177 17.40 -34.31 33.42
C GLU A 177 15.96 -34.79 33.12
N ILE A 178 15.78 -35.71 32.17
CA ILE A 178 14.47 -36.21 31.73
C ILE A 178 14.21 -37.62 32.28
N PHE A 179 15.24 -38.45 32.34
CA PHE A 179 15.15 -39.83 32.82
C PHE A 179 16.03 -40.01 34.05
N GLU A 180 15.40 -40.18 35.21
CA GLU A 180 16.07 -40.38 36.51
C GLU A 180 16.93 -41.67 36.56
N GLU A 181 16.75 -42.59 35.62
CA GLU A 181 17.46 -43.89 35.56
C GLU A 181 18.82 -43.83 34.83
N LEU A 182 19.25 -42.67 34.33
CA LEU A 182 20.51 -42.52 33.60
C LEU A 182 21.59 -41.90 34.50
N ASP A 183 22.53 -42.73 34.98
CA ASP A 183 23.63 -42.32 35.87
C ASP A 183 24.69 -41.41 35.21
N ASN A 184 24.70 -41.29 33.88
CA ASN A 184 25.69 -40.50 33.13
C ASN A 184 25.04 -39.36 32.33
N PRO A 185 25.54 -38.11 32.44
CA PRO A 185 25.04 -36.98 31.66
C PRO A 185 25.36 -37.21 30.18
N THR A 186 24.34 -37.65 29.44
CA THR A 186 24.44 -37.81 27.99
C THR A 186 23.77 -36.60 27.36
N GLU A 187 24.56 -35.72 26.74
CA GLU A 187 24.05 -34.61 25.94
C GLU A 187 23.44 -35.16 24.65
N LEU A 188 22.17 -34.82 24.37
CA LEU A 188 21.58 -35.03 23.06
C LEU A 188 22.15 -33.99 22.09
N PHE A 189 22.91 -34.46 21.11
CA PHE A 189 23.32 -33.63 19.97
C PHE A 189 22.10 -33.29 19.11
N SER A 190 22.07 -32.08 18.55
CA SER A 190 21.03 -31.69 17.59
C SER A 190 21.09 -32.57 16.34
N ASP A 191 19.92 -32.82 15.73
CA ASP A 191 19.75 -33.65 14.53
C ASP A 191 20.61 -33.18 13.34
N GLU A 192 21.13 -31.94 13.37
CA GLU A 192 22.02 -31.39 12.34
C GLU A 192 23.33 -32.17 12.16
N ASN A 193 23.73 -33.00 13.14
CA ASN A 193 24.94 -33.83 13.08
C ASN A 193 24.69 -35.34 13.02
N ILE A 194 23.43 -35.79 12.89
CA ILE A 194 23.11 -37.22 12.78
C ILE A 194 23.31 -37.66 11.33
N LEU A 195 24.47 -38.22 11.03
CA LEU A 195 24.67 -39.03 9.82
C LEU A 195 23.98 -40.38 10.04
N LEU A 196 22.77 -40.55 9.49
CA LEU A 196 22.15 -41.87 9.38
C LEU A 196 23.05 -42.74 8.50
N PHE A 197 23.74 -43.70 9.12
CA PHE A 197 24.47 -44.73 8.38
C PHE A 197 23.48 -45.46 7.47
N GLU A 198 23.84 -45.56 6.20
CA GLU A 198 23.02 -46.08 5.11
C GLU A 198 22.22 -47.34 5.49
N GLU A 199 20.91 -47.26 5.27
CA GLU A 199 19.93 -48.32 5.48
C GLU A 199 20.27 -49.56 4.63
N ASN A 200 21.05 -50.48 5.20
CA ASN A 200 21.10 -51.86 4.76
C ASN A 200 21.09 -52.76 5.99
N THR A 201 19.90 -53.25 6.37
CA THR A 201 19.58 -54.69 6.47
C THR A 201 18.26 -54.93 7.22
N ASN A 202 17.28 -55.47 6.48
CA ASN A 202 16.28 -56.45 6.89
C ASN A 202 15.45 -56.20 8.17
N PHE A 203 14.36 -55.43 8.04
CA PHE A 203 13.19 -55.63 8.90
C PHE A 203 12.40 -56.86 8.43
N VAL A 204 12.38 -57.93 9.23
CA VAL A 204 11.51 -59.09 9.01
C VAL A 204 10.07 -58.72 9.38
N ARG A 205 9.15 -58.84 8.42
CA ARG A 205 7.70 -58.76 8.69
C ARG A 205 7.22 -60.09 9.27
N LEU A 206 6.88 -60.10 10.56
CA LEU A 206 6.16 -61.20 11.20
C LEU A 206 4.66 -61.07 10.92
N SER A 207 4.16 -61.71 9.86
CA SER A 207 2.75 -62.10 9.76
C SER A 207 2.48 -63.05 8.59
N ASP A 208 2.99 -64.28 8.66
CA ASP A 208 2.50 -65.40 7.85
C ASP A 208 2.20 -66.56 8.80
N ASP A 209 0.96 -66.61 9.30
CA ASP A 209 0.22 -67.85 9.60
C ASP A 209 -1.14 -67.55 10.25
N ALA A 210 -2.23 -67.75 9.50
CA ALA A 210 -3.48 -68.42 9.92
C ALA A 210 -4.67 -68.13 8.97
N GLY A 211 -5.10 -69.14 8.19
CA GLY A 211 -6.54 -69.36 7.89
C GLY A 211 -7.00 -69.37 6.42
N GLY A 212 -7.30 -70.57 5.90
CA GLY A 212 -8.34 -70.81 4.87
C GLY A 212 -7.88 -70.98 3.42
N HIS A 213 -8.02 -72.19 2.88
CA HIS A 213 -7.74 -72.51 1.47
C HIS A 213 -8.76 -71.85 0.54
N VAL A 214 -8.45 -70.64 0.07
CA VAL A 214 -9.19 -69.94 -0.97
C VAL A 214 -8.67 -70.33 -2.35
N CYS A 215 -9.54 -70.25 -3.37
CA CYS A 215 -9.22 -70.59 -4.76
C CYS A 215 -7.93 -69.92 -5.28
N GLY A 216 -7.65 -68.68 -4.87
CA GLY A 216 -6.40 -67.98 -5.20
C GLY A 216 -6.27 -67.52 -6.66
N LYS A 217 -7.14 -67.97 -7.57
CA LYS A 217 -7.19 -67.48 -8.96
C LYS A 217 -7.58 -65.99 -9.03
N PRO A 218 -7.17 -65.26 -10.09
CA PRO A 218 -7.46 -63.83 -10.22
C PRO A 218 -8.97 -63.55 -10.24
N CYS A 219 -9.38 -62.54 -9.50
CA CYS A 219 -10.76 -62.06 -9.50
C CYS A 219 -11.10 -61.46 -10.88
N ARG A 220 -12.32 -61.71 -11.39
CA ARG A 220 -12.81 -61.13 -12.65
C ARG A 220 -12.70 -59.60 -12.69
N LEU A 221 -12.75 -58.96 -11.52
CA LEU A 221 -12.66 -57.50 -11.36
C LEU A 221 -11.31 -57.05 -10.78
N GLU A 222 -10.23 -57.82 -10.99
CA GLU A 222 -8.88 -57.51 -10.50
C GLU A 222 -8.42 -56.09 -10.88
N ASN A 223 -8.84 -55.57 -12.03
CA ASN A 223 -8.45 -54.26 -12.55
C ASN A 223 -9.29 -53.11 -12.00
N LYS A 224 -10.21 -53.38 -11.06
CA LYS A 224 -11.04 -52.37 -10.39
C LYS A 224 -10.53 -52.05 -9.00
N CYS A 225 -10.83 -50.85 -8.52
CA CYS A 225 -10.49 -50.43 -7.16
C CYS A 225 -11.39 -51.17 -6.15
N ASN A 226 -10.87 -51.38 -4.93
CA ASN A 226 -11.53 -52.16 -3.89
C ASN A 226 -11.76 -53.64 -4.28
N CYS A 227 -10.80 -54.23 -5.01
CA CYS A 227 -10.76 -55.66 -5.30
C CYS A 227 -9.67 -56.33 -4.44
N GLN A 228 -9.97 -57.48 -3.82
CA GLN A 228 -8.95 -58.26 -3.09
C GLN A 228 -8.00 -59.04 -4.02
N LYS A 229 -8.10 -58.83 -5.34
CA LYS A 229 -7.29 -59.43 -6.42
C LYS A 229 -7.45 -60.94 -6.60
N VAL A 230 -7.61 -61.69 -5.52
CA VAL A 230 -7.76 -63.15 -5.52
C VAL A 230 -9.21 -63.56 -5.25
N CYS A 231 -9.59 -64.70 -5.81
CA CYS A 231 -10.88 -65.32 -5.57
C CYS A 231 -10.95 -65.88 -4.15
N ALA A 232 -12.04 -65.57 -3.45
CA ALA A 232 -12.28 -66.01 -2.08
C ALA A 232 -13.26 -67.18 -1.96
N LYS A 233 -13.62 -67.78 -3.10
CA LYS A 233 -14.39 -69.02 -3.16
C LYS A 233 -13.51 -70.19 -2.72
N GLU A 234 -14.16 -71.30 -2.37
CA GLU A 234 -13.48 -72.54 -2.01
C GLU A 234 -12.62 -73.05 -3.16
N ILE A 235 -11.53 -73.72 -2.83
CA ILE A 235 -10.64 -74.33 -3.82
C ILE A 235 -11.39 -75.44 -4.59
N GLY A 236 -11.39 -75.37 -5.92
CA GLY A 236 -12.06 -76.36 -6.77
C GLY A 236 -13.52 -76.07 -7.14
N HIS A 237 -14.01 -74.84 -6.93
CA HIS A 237 -15.35 -74.45 -7.38
C HIS A 237 -15.54 -74.62 -8.91
N GLU A 238 -16.69 -75.15 -9.34
CA GLU A 238 -16.97 -75.52 -10.74
C GLU A 238 -17.38 -74.33 -11.63
N ASP A 239 -17.72 -73.19 -11.05
CA ASP A 239 -18.13 -72.01 -11.79
C ASP A 239 -16.93 -71.23 -12.33
N ASN A 240 -16.98 -70.89 -13.63
CA ASN A 240 -15.93 -70.12 -14.32
C ASN A 240 -15.81 -68.65 -13.84
N GLU A 241 -16.55 -68.24 -12.81
CA GLU A 241 -16.61 -66.85 -12.35
C GLU A 241 -15.86 -66.66 -11.02
N HIS A 242 -14.60 -66.24 -11.11
CA HIS A 242 -13.75 -66.00 -9.94
C HIS A 242 -14.07 -64.65 -9.28
N MET A 243 -14.59 -64.65 -8.05
CA MET A 243 -14.98 -63.43 -7.32
C MET A 243 -14.32 -63.34 -5.94
N CYS A 244 -13.97 -62.11 -5.54
CA CYS A 244 -13.50 -61.81 -4.18
C CYS A 244 -14.68 -61.56 -3.22
N GLN A 245 -14.41 -61.40 -1.91
CA GLN A 245 -15.48 -61.24 -0.90
C GLN A 245 -16.17 -59.87 -0.95
N LEU A 246 -15.62 -58.91 -1.70
CA LEU A 246 -16.12 -57.54 -1.72
C LEU A 246 -17.34 -57.40 -2.64
N LYS A 247 -18.45 -56.97 -2.04
CA LYS A 247 -19.73 -56.75 -2.72
C LYS A 247 -19.75 -55.56 -3.68
N ARG A 248 -18.79 -54.63 -3.56
CA ARG A 248 -18.71 -53.41 -4.38
C ARG A 248 -17.29 -53.16 -4.86
N HIS A 249 -17.15 -53.03 -6.18
CA HIS A 249 -15.92 -52.64 -6.85
C HIS A 249 -16.09 -51.23 -7.41
N TYR A 250 -15.06 -50.40 -7.28
CA TYR A 250 -15.12 -49.01 -7.72
C TYR A 250 -14.51 -48.85 -9.10
N CYS A 251 -15.01 -47.89 -9.88
CA CYS A 251 -14.56 -47.68 -11.25
C CYS A 251 -13.05 -47.35 -11.34
N GLY A 252 -12.48 -46.75 -10.29
CA GLY A 252 -11.04 -46.54 -10.12
C GLY A 252 -10.43 -45.46 -11.01
N LYS A 253 -11.24 -44.74 -11.79
CA LYS A 253 -10.81 -43.58 -12.57
C LYS A 253 -10.44 -42.41 -11.65
N PRO A 254 -9.53 -41.51 -12.07
CA PRO A 254 -9.17 -40.34 -11.28
C PRO A 254 -10.40 -39.48 -10.97
N CYS A 255 -10.42 -38.89 -9.77
CA CYS A 255 -11.48 -37.96 -9.36
C CYS A 255 -11.59 -36.80 -10.36
N SER A 256 -12.82 -36.40 -10.69
CA SER A 256 -13.08 -35.29 -11.63
C SER A 256 -12.70 -33.92 -11.05
N LEU A 257 -12.29 -33.84 -9.79
CA LEU A 257 -11.88 -32.59 -9.14
C LEU A 257 -10.50 -32.14 -9.64
N SER A 258 -10.50 -31.18 -10.57
CA SER A 258 -9.34 -30.42 -10.98
C SER A 258 -9.68 -28.92 -11.01
N THR A 259 -8.84 -28.07 -10.41
CA THR A 259 -9.06 -26.62 -10.36
C THR A 259 -7.75 -25.84 -10.23
N SER A 260 -7.72 -24.60 -10.71
CA SER A 260 -6.56 -23.70 -10.58
C SER A 260 -6.60 -22.96 -9.25
N THR A 261 -5.55 -23.09 -8.43
CA THR A 261 -5.42 -22.40 -7.15
C THR A 261 -4.30 -21.36 -7.18
N LYS A 262 -4.23 -20.47 -6.18
CA LYS A 262 -3.14 -19.49 -6.03
C LYS A 262 -1.74 -20.12 -5.91
N LYS A 263 -1.65 -21.44 -5.66
CA LYS A 263 -0.40 -22.23 -5.59
C LYS A 263 -0.16 -23.10 -6.83
N GLY A 264 -0.99 -22.98 -7.87
CA GLY A 264 -0.92 -23.79 -9.10
C GLY A 264 -2.17 -24.65 -9.35
N ASN A 265 -2.15 -25.44 -10.42
CA ASN A 265 -3.23 -26.36 -10.77
C ASN A 265 -3.28 -27.52 -9.76
N TYR A 266 -4.43 -27.66 -9.09
CA TYR A 266 -4.72 -28.77 -8.20
C TYR A 266 -5.49 -29.85 -8.96
N GLN A 267 -5.03 -31.09 -8.84
CA GLN A 267 -5.76 -32.29 -9.20
C GLN A 267 -5.90 -33.15 -7.94
N CYS A 268 -7.11 -33.60 -7.66
CA CYS A 268 -7.33 -34.49 -6.53
C CYS A 268 -6.56 -35.81 -6.76
N PRO A 269 -5.70 -36.24 -5.81
CA PRO A 269 -4.93 -37.48 -5.98
C PRO A 269 -5.78 -38.75 -5.82
N ASN A 270 -7.03 -38.61 -5.38
CA ASN A 270 -7.89 -39.73 -5.05
C ASN A 270 -8.59 -40.33 -6.27
N LYS A 271 -8.95 -41.61 -6.14
CA LYS A 271 -9.69 -42.36 -7.16
C LYS A 271 -11.18 -42.39 -6.85
N CYS A 272 -11.97 -42.62 -7.89
CA CYS A 272 -13.42 -42.67 -7.77
C CYS A 272 -13.89 -43.92 -7.00
N ILE A 273 -14.83 -43.70 -6.08
CA ILE A 273 -15.49 -44.75 -5.27
C ILE A 273 -16.90 -45.11 -5.76
N VAL A 274 -17.32 -44.60 -6.92
CA VAL A 274 -18.62 -44.96 -7.51
C VAL A 274 -18.53 -46.38 -8.07
N SER A 275 -19.60 -47.15 -7.88
CA SER A 275 -19.68 -48.55 -8.35
C SER A 275 -19.34 -48.65 -9.83
N CYS A 276 -18.54 -49.65 -10.21
CA CYS A 276 -18.19 -49.86 -11.62
C CYS A 276 -19.38 -50.30 -12.49
N GLU A 277 -20.48 -50.72 -11.88
CA GLU A 277 -21.73 -51.10 -12.55
C GLU A 277 -22.56 -49.87 -12.96
N GLU A 278 -22.36 -48.73 -12.27
CA GLU A 278 -23.05 -47.48 -12.57
C GLU A 278 -22.31 -46.69 -13.65
N ARG A 279 -22.99 -46.36 -14.76
CA ARG A 279 -22.45 -45.41 -15.74
C ARG A 279 -22.48 -44.01 -15.13
N HIS A 280 -21.34 -43.36 -15.09
CA HIS A 280 -21.21 -41.99 -14.58
C HIS A 280 -20.08 -41.24 -15.31
N ASP A 281 -20.33 -39.96 -15.59
CA ASP A 281 -19.36 -39.07 -16.25
C ASP A 281 -18.59 -38.20 -15.24
N VAL A 282 -19.08 -38.11 -14.00
CA VAL A 282 -18.45 -37.36 -12.91
C VAL A 282 -17.92 -38.34 -11.85
N HIS A 283 -16.60 -38.38 -11.69
CA HIS A 283 -15.88 -39.25 -10.79
C HIS A 283 -15.71 -38.62 -9.40
N ARG A 284 -16.23 -39.26 -8.35
CA ARG A 284 -16.19 -38.79 -6.96
C ARG A 284 -15.37 -39.71 -6.07
N CYS A 285 -14.49 -39.15 -5.25
CA CYS A 285 -13.72 -39.88 -4.22
C CYS A 285 -14.46 -39.92 -2.86
N GLU A 286 -13.88 -40.62 -1.87
CA GLU A 286 -14.43 -40.76 -0.52
C GLU A 286 -14.39 -39.49 0.34
N ASN A 287 -13.58 -38.50 -0.02
CA ASN A 287 -13.53 -37.24 0.70
C ASN A 287 -14.86 -36.47 0.53
N GLU A 288 -15.61 -36.36 1.63
CA GLU A 288 -16.83 -35.54 1.71
C GLU A 288 -16.52 -34.04 1.81
N THR A 289 -15.29 -33.69 2.17
CA THR A 289 -14.82 -32.31 2.29
C THR A 289 -13.77 -31.99 1.23
N CYS A 290 -13.97 -30.89 0.50
CA CYS A 290 -13.01 -30.44 -0.49
C CYS A 290 -11.77 -29.85 0.21
N PRO A 291 -10.55 -30.39 -0.03
CA PRO A 291 -9.32 -29.85 0.57
C PRO A 291 -8.88 -28.51 -0.05
N VAL A 292 -9.47 -28.14 -1.18
CA VAL A 292 -9.34 -26.80 -1.76
C VAL A 292 -10.41 -25.93 -1.10
N GLN A 293 -10.05 -24.73 -0.64
CA GLN A 293 -11.05 -23.74 -0.21
C GLN A 293 -12.05 -23.55 -1.36
N CYS A 294 -13.26 -24.07 -1.18
CA CYS A 294 -14.36 -23.83 -2.10
C CYS A 294 -14.69 -22.33 -2.01
N PRO A 295 -14.58 -21.55 -3.11
CA PRO A 295 -15.02 -20.16 -3.10
C PRO A 295 -16.52 -20.03 -2.78
N ILE A 296 -17.24 -21.12 -3.01
CA ILE A 296 -18.67 -21.27 -2.75
C ILE A 296 -18.82 -22.07 -1.47
N SER A 297 -18.62 -21.42 -0.32
CA SER A 297 -19.43 -21.75 0.84
C SER A 297 -20.88 -21.45 0.47
N GLY A 298 -21.87 -22.18 0.97
CA GLY A 298 -23.30 -21.91 0.74
C GLY A 298 -23.81 -20.59 1.37
N GLN A 299 -22.98 -19.56 1.37
CA GLN A 299 -23.17 -18.22 1.90
C GLN A 299 -22.83 -17.20 0.82
N GLU A 300 -23.40 -16.00 0.94
CA GLU A 300 -23.04 -14.86 0.11
C GLU A 300 -21.56 -14.50 0.31
N HIS A 301 -20.89 -14.10 -0.77
CA HIS A 301 -19.48 -13.68 -0.72
C HIS A 301 -19.27 -12.38 -1.49
N GLN A 302 -18.14 -11.70 -1.22
CA GLN A 302 -17.82 -10.43 -1.87
C GLN A 302 -17.44 -10.63 -3.34
N CYS A 303 -17.93 -9.77 -4.22
CA CYS A 303 -17.50 -9.76 -5.61
C CYS A 303 -16.01 -9.38 -5.73
N PRO A 304 -15.19 -10.17 -6.45
CA PRO A 304 -13.76 -9.88 -6.62
C PRO A 304 -13.45 -8.93 -7.79
N GLU A 305 -14.45 -8.52 -8.55
CA GLU A 305 -14.27 -7.67 -9.73
C GLU A 305 -14.14 -6.19 -9.34
N LEU A 306 -13.51 -5.41 -10.22
CA LEU A 306 -13.34 -3.96 -10.07
C LEU A 306 -14.56 -3.19 -10.57
N CYS A 307 -14.68 -1.93 -10.15
CA CYS A 307 -15.73 -1.02 -10.62
C CYS A 307 -15.64 -0.81 -12.14
N GLU A 308 -16.79 -0.94 -12.81
CA GLU A 308 -16.96 -0.76 -14.25
C GLU A 308 -17.54 0.60 -14.65
N LYS A 309 -18.01 1.41 -13.68
CA LYS A 309 -18.54 2.76 -13.96
C LYS A 309 -17.45 3.63 -14.63
N PRO A 310 -17.80 4.51 -15.58
CA PRO A 310 -16.81 5.36 -16.22
C PRO A 310 -16.23 6.42 -15.26
N GLY A 311 -15.07 6.96 -15.59
CA GLY A 311 -14.30 7.85 -14.70
C GLY A 311 -13.37 7.12 -13.74
N ILE A 312 -12.68 7.88 -12.91
CA ILE A 312 -11.67 7.37 -11.97
C ILE A 312 -12.29 7.24 -10.58
N CYS A 313 -12.19 6.08 -9.95
CA CYS A 313 -12.77 5.88 -8.61
C CYS A 313 -11.96 6.61 -7.54
N LYS A 314 -10.62 6.61 -7.66
CA LYS A 314 -9.72 7.25 -6.70
C LYS A 314 -8.46 7.75 -7.41
N ILE A 315 -8.04 8.97 -7.08
CA ILE A 315 -6.75 9.54 -7.48
C ILE A 315 -5.79 9.42 -6.31
N LEU A 316 -4.70 8.69 -6.49
CA LEU A 316 -3.61 8.57 -5.52
C LEU A 316 -2.45 9.47 -5.93
N THR A 317 -1.82 10.15 -4.96
CA THR A 317 -0.62 10.94 -5.21
C THR A 317 0.56 10.24 -4.53
N GLU A 318 1.51 9.74 -5.31
CA GLU A 318 2.65 8.98 -4.81
C GLU A 318 3.98 9.69 -5.08
N PRO A 319 4.95 9.61 -4.14
CA PRO A 319 6.29 10.11 -4.35
C PRO A 319 7.11 9.18 -5.26
N GLN A 320 7.49 9.65 -6.45
CA GLN A 320 8.49 9.03 -7.30
C GLN A 320 9.90 9.50 -6.91
N ARG A 321 10.78 8.54 -6.66
CA ARG A 321 12.19 8.79 -6.33
C ARG A 321 13.03 8.64 -7.60
N GLN A 322 13.84 9.64 -7.91
CA GLN A 322 14.83 9.54 -8.97
C GLN A 322 16.21 9.29 -8.36
N GLU A 323 16.77 8.11 -8.62
CA GLU A 323 18.12 7.70 -8.24
C GLU A 323 19.12 8.10 -9.32
N THR A 324 20.34 8.46 -8.93
CA THR A 324 21.45 8.59 -9.89
C THR A 324 21.99 7.21 -10.28
N GLU A 325 22.78 7.14 -11.35
CA GLU A 325 23.57 5.95 -11.73
C GLU A 325 24.50 5.44 -10.59
N GLN A 326 24.69 6.24 -9.53
CA GLN A 326 25.47 5.93 -8.34
C GLN A 326 24.61 5.64 -7.09
N GLY A 327 23.28 5.47 -7.26
CA GLY A 327 22.36 5.09 -6.18
C GLY A 327 22.01 6.20 -5.18
N VAL A 328 22.38 7.46 -5.44
CA VAL A 328 22.06 8.59 -4.57
C VAL A 328 20.72 9.20 -4.99
N ILE A 329 19.72 9.18 -4.09
CA ILE A 329 18.42 9.82 -4.32
C ILE A 329 18.63 11.33 -4.38
N ARG A 330 18.47 11.93 -5.57
CA ARG A 330 18.60 13.39 -5.75
C ARG A 330 17.29 14.15 -5.55
N LYS A 331 16.14 13.53 -5.85
CA LYS A 331 14.85 14.26 -5.89
C LYS A 331 13.65 13.36 -5.68
N ILE A 332 12.67 13.87 -4.92
CA ILE A 332 11.33 13.30 -4.77
C ILE A 332 10.37 14.15 -5.59
N MET A 333 9.67 13.54 -6.53
CA MET A 333 8.61 14.15 -7.33
C MET A 333 7.29 13.49 -6.96
N TYR A 334 6.17 14.18 -7.10
CA TYR A 334 4.85 13.59 -6.87
C TYR A 334 4.16 13.34 -8.21
N THR A 335 3.59 12.15 -8.39
CA THR A 335 2.83 11.75 -9.58
C THR A 335 1.45 11.25 -9.15
N GLN A 336 0.43 11.47 -9.98
CA GLN A 336 -0.91 10.97 -9.73
C GLN A 336 -1.18 9.66 -10.48
N LEU A 337 -1.70 8.68 -9.75
CA LEU A 337 -2.16 7.39 -10.26
C LEU A 337 -3.68 7.31 -10.13
N SER A 338 -4.32 6.63 -11.07
CA SER A 338 -5.77 6.34 -11.03
C SER A 338 -5.98 4.91 -10.55
N GLU A 339 -6.82 4.72 -9.55
CA GLU A 339 -7.18 3.42 -9.00
C GLU A 339 -8.67 3.12 -9.21
N ARG A 340 -8.97 1.86 -9.51
CA ARG A 340 -10.33 1.32 -9.60
C ARG A 340 -10.65 0.60 -8.29
N MET A 341 -11.77 0.94 -7.67
CA MET A 341 -12.20 0.33 -6.42
C MET A 341 -12.86 -1.03 -6.66
N MET A 342 -12.81 -1.92 -5.67
CA MET A 342 -13.49 -3.21 -5.69
C MET A 342 -15.02 -3.05 -5.70
N CYS A 343 -15.71 -3.97 -6.36
CA CYS A 343 -17.17 -4.00 -6.37
C CYS A 343 -17.71 -4.21 -4.94
N CYS A 344 -18.70 -3.39 -4.54
CA CYS A 344 -19.35 -3.48 -3.23
C CYS A 344 -20.43 -4.57 -3.19
N LYS A 345 -20.88 -5.06 -4.35
CA LYS A 345 -21.96 -6.04 -4.45
C LYS A 345 -21.52 -7.43 -3.98
N LYS A 346 -22.45 -8.14 -3.36
CA LYS A 346 -22.28 -9.55 -2.98
C LYS A 346 -22.78 -10.47 -4.08
N ILE A 347 -22.11 -11.61 -4.21
CA ILE A 347 -22.50 -12.71 -5.08
C ILE A 347 -23.37 -13.68 -4.25
N PRO A 348 -24.57 -14.05 -4.73
CA PRO A 348 -25.46 -14.98 -4.03
C PRO A 348 -24.82 -16.36 -3.76
N PRO A 349 -25.34 -17.13 -2.78
CA PRO A 349 -24.90 -18.50 -2.55
C PRO A 349 -25.04 -19.34 -3.82
N ASN A 350 -24.04 -20.19 -4.10
CA ASN A 350 -23.99 -21.05 -5.30
C ASN A 350 -23.91 -20.32 -6.64
N GLU A 351 -23.78 -18.99 -6.65
CA GLU A 351 -23.49 -18.21 -7.86
C GLU A 351 -22.01 -17.81 -7.90
N PHE A 352 -21.47 -17.60 -9.11
CA PHE A 352 -20.08 -17.14 -9.30
C PHE A 352 -19.98 -15.65 -9.60
N ARG A 353 -21.11 -14.99 -9.92
CA ARG A 353 -21.20 -13.58 -10.31
C ARG A 353 -22.56 -13.03 -9.89
N HIS A 354 -22.65 -11.75 -9.53
CA HIS A 354 -23.93 -11.07 -9.37
C HIS A 354 -24.41 -10.53 -10.72
N LYS A 355 -25.69 -10.16 -10.82
CA LYS A 355 -26.26 -9.51 -12.02
C LYS A 355 -26.03 -8.00 -12.00
N GLY A 356 -25.93 -7.40 -13.19
CA GLY A 356 -25.74 -5.96 -13.39
C GLY A 356 -24.30 -5.48 -13.23
N MET A 357 -24.06 -4.21 -13.58
CA MET A 357 -22.74 -3.57 -13.62
C MET A 357 -22.04 -3.55 -12.26
N HIS A 358 -20.71 -3.67 -12.27
CA HIS A 358 -19.89 -3.60 -11.06
C HIS A 358 -19.71 -2.14 -10.58
N SER A 359 -20.00 -1.87 -9.30
CA SER A 359 -19.95 -0.54 -8.68
C SER A 359 -19.35 -0.61 -7.28
N HIS A 360 -18.80 0.50 -6.76
CA HIS A 360 -18.16 0.53 -5.43
C HIS A 360 -18.98 1.28 -4.37
N SER A 361 -20.13 1.87 -4.73
CA SER A 361 -21.15 2.32 -3.78
C SER A 361 -22.52 1.65 -4.04
N HIS A 362 -23.29 1.54 -2.96
CA HIS A 362 -24.63 0.92 -2.93
C HIS A 362 -25.73 1.90 -3.34
N ASP A 363 -25.54 3.17 -3.03
CA ASP A 363 -26.40 4.26 -3.49
C ASP A 363 -25.83 4.75 -4.82
N ASN A 364 -26.67 5.06 -5.80
CA ASN A 364 -26.26 5.48 -7.15
C ASN A 364 -25.41 6.76 -7.21
N ASP A 365 -24.94 7.27 -6.07
CA ASP A 365 -24.12 8.46 -5.85
C ASP A 365 -22.61 8.14 -5.79
N ASP A 366 -22.13 7.22 -6.64
CA ASP A 366 -20.70 6.93 -6.73
C ASP A 366 -20.00 8.10 -7.43
N PHE A 367 -19.38 8.98 -6.65
CA PHE A 367 -18.50 10.00 -7.21
C PHE A 367 -17.30 9.35 -7.93
N HIS A 368 -17.14 9.69 -9.21
CA HIS A 368 -15.98 9.32 -10.02
C HIS A 368 -15.35 10.59 -10.57
N TYR A 369 -14.03 10.69 -10.51
CA TYR A 369 -13.30 11.83 -11.06
C TYR A 369 -13.25 11.75 -12.60
N CYS A 370 -13.16 12.91 -13.23
CA CYS A 370 -12.87 13.05 -14.64
C CYS A 370 -11.47 12.47 -14.97
N ASP A 371 -11.37 11.81 -16.13
CA ASP A 371 -10.16 11.15 -16.62
C ASP A 371 -9.22 12.06 -17.42
N ALA A 372 -9.60 13.33 -17.62
CA ALA A 372 -8.76 14.34 -18.26
C ALA A 372 -7.52 14.66 -17.42
N LYS A 373 -6.38 14.80 -18.08
CA LYS A 373 -5.08 15.15 -17.47
C LYS A 373 -4.58 16.51 -17.93
N CYS A 374 -3.95 17.24 -17.03
CA CYS A 374 -3.21 18.43 -17.40
C CYS A 374 -2.03 18.06 -18.31
N GLN A 375 -1.90 18.71 -19.47
CA GLN A 375 -0.87 18.40 -20.46
C GLN A 375 0.58 18.64 -19.98
N PHE A 376 0.78 19.41 -18.90
CA PHE A 376 2.11 19.76 -18.40
C PHE A 376 2.54 18.93 -17.18
N CYS A 377 1.65 18.71 -16.21
CA CYS A 377 1.95 17.97 -14.99
C CYS A 377 1.32 16.57 -14.89
N GLU A 378 0.47 16.18 -15.84
CA GLU A 378 -0.30 14.91 -15.86
C GLU A 378 -1.25 14.69 -14.68
N TYR A 379 -1.49 15.70 -13.84
CA TYR A 379 -2.46 15.59 -12.76
C TYR A 379 -3.89 15.54 -13.34
N TYR A 380 -4.73 14.72 -12.73
CA TYR A 380 -6.10 14.47 -13.15
C TYR A 380 -7.03 15.62 -12.75
N CYS A 381 -8.06 15.82 -13.56
CA CYS A 381 -9.17 16.69 -13.21
C CYS A 381 -9.88 16.20 -11.94
N THR A 382 -10.14 17.11 -11.01
CA THR A 382 -10.78 16.81 -9.71
C THR A 382 -12.31 16.95 -9.74
N LEU A 383 -12.87 17.36 -10.89
CA LEU A 383 -14.31 17.45 -11.13
C LEU A 383 -14.93 16.06 -11.39
N PRO A 384 -16.26 15.88 -11.21
CA PRO A 384 -16.92 14.62 -11.51
C PRO A 384 -16.76 14.21 -12.98
N TYR A 385 -16.83 12.91 -13.26
CA TYR A 385 -16.83 12.39 -14.62
C TYR A 385 -18.05 12.91 -15.39
N GLY A 386 -17.83 13.40 -16.60
CA GLY A 386 -18.89 13.99 -17.43
C GLY A 386 -19.38 15.36 -16.96
N HIS A 387 -18.61 16.07 -16.12
CA HIS A 387 -18.93 17.44 -15.69
C HIS A 387 -19.16 18.39 -16.88
N GLU A 388 -20.11 19.32 -16.75
CA GLU A 388 -20.54 20.24 -17.82
C GLU A 388 -19.67 21.49 -17.94
N GLN A 389 -18.76 21.72 -16.98
CA GLN A 389 -17.91 22.90 -16.98
C GLN A 389 -17.00 22.90 -18.22
N PRO A 390 -16.82 24.06 -18.88
CA PRO A 390 -16.04 24.13 -20.11
C PRO A 390 -14.53 23.90 -19.89
N LEU A 391 -14.05 24.02 -18.65
CA LEU A 391 -12.65 23.87 -18.29
C LEU A 391 -12.50 22.86 -17.16
N HIS A 392 -11.46 22.04 -17.25
CA HIS A 392 -11.04 21.11 -16.21
C HIS A 392 -10.37 21.83 -15.04
N GLU A 393 -10.46 21.28 -13.84
CA GLU A 393 -9.87 21.85 -12.63
C GLU A 393 -8.99 20.80 -11.93
N THR A 394 -7.81 21.18 -11.45
CA THR A 394 -6.90 20.28 -10.74
C THR A 394 -5.97 21.03 -9.79
N ASN A 395 -5.44 20.33 -8.80
CA ASN A 395 -4.36 20.82 -7.92
C ASN A 395 -3.02 20.59 -8.60
N HIS A 396 -2.74 21.42 -9.61
CA HIS A 396 -1.58 21.34 -10.49
C HIS A 396 -0.25 20.96 -9.80
N GLY A 397 0.41 19.91 -10.32
CA GLY A 397 1.69 19.43 -9.84
C GLY A 397 2.91 20.02 -10.57
N ILE A 398 4.03 19.29 -10.46
CA ILE A 398 5.28 19.61 -11.15
C ILE A 398 5.12 19.37 -12.65
N MET A 399 5.62 20.28 -13.47
CA MET A 399 5.64 20.18 -14.93
C MET A 399 6.63 19.08 -15.37
N ILE A 400 6.15 17.85 -15.52
CA ILE A 400 6.95 16.68 -15.90
C ILE A 400 7.03 16.46 -17.41
N LYS A 401 6.09 17.03 -18.18
CA LYS A 401 6.08 16.95 -19.65
C LYS A 401 6.74 18.12 -20.35
N THR A 402 7.13 19.14 -19.60
CA THR A 402 7.68 20.37 -20.15
C THR A 402 9.20 20.33 -20.11
N LYS A 403 9.84 20.65 -21.25
CA LYS A 403 11.28 20.84 -21.35
C LYS A 403 11.58 22.32 -21.46
N PHE A 404 12.18 22.88 -20.41
CA PHE A 404 12.57 24.29 -20.40
C PHE A 404 13.86 24.50 -21.20
N ILE A 405 13.77 25.29 -22.27
CA ILE A 405 14.91 25.72 -23.08
C ILE A 405 15.14 27.18 -22.77
N SER A 406 16.18 27.51 -22.00
CA SER A 406 16.65 28.89 -21.86
C SER A 406 18.18 28.90 -21.79
N GLU A 407 18.77 29.92 -22.42
CA GLU A 407 20.19 30.21 -22.41
C GLU A 407 20.60 31.11 -21.22
N TYR A 408 19.62 31.55 -20.41
CA TYR A 408 19.83 32.48 -19.30
C TYR A 408 19.54 31.86 -17.94
N ASN A 409 20.36 32.21 -16.96
CA ASN A 409 20.18 31.82 -15.56
C ASN A 409 19.02 32.63 -14.96
N PHE A 410 17.96 31.96 -14.52
CA PHE A 410 16.86 32.61 -13.82
C PHE A 410 17.16 32.72 -12.31
N VAL A 411 16.80 33.85 -11.70
CA VAL A 411 16.88 34.05 -10.25
C VAL A 411 15.45 34.06 -9.71
N HIS A 412 15.11 33.06 -8.90
CA HIS A 412 13.85 33.02 -8.16
C HIS A 412 14.16 33.05 -6.66
N GLU A 413 13.55 33.99 -5.93
CA GLU A 413 13.71 34.15 -4.47
C GLU A 413 15.18 34.15 -3.99
N GLY A 414 16.06 34.83 -4.72
CA GLY A 414 17.48 34.93 -4.38
C GLY A 414 18.33 33.69 -4.70
N ARG A 415 17.76 32.61 -5.26
CA ARG A 415 18.52 31.45 -5.76
C ARG A 415 18.77 31.57 -7.26
N ARG A 416 20.04 31.61 -7.66
CA ARG A 416 20.46 31.40 -9.06
C ARG A 416 20.21 29.93 -9.42
N LEU A 417 19.16 29.66 -10.17
CA LEU A 417 18.93 28.33 -10.72
C LEU A 417 19.79 28.21 -12.00
N GLN A 418 20.92 27.50 -11.91
CA GLN A 418 21.73 27.22 -13.09
C GLN A 418 20.94 26.30 -14.04
N MET A 419 20.60 26.83 -15.21
CA MET A 419 19.96 26.08 -16.30
C MET A 419 21.00 25.26 -17.08
N LYS A 420 21.88 24.53 -16.38
CA LYS A 420 22.75 23.55 -17.02
C LYS A 420 21.98 22.23 -17.12
N ASN A 421 21.59 21.88 -18.34
CA ASN A 421 21.07 20.57 -18.75
C ASN A 421 19.60 20.25 -18.40
N GLY A 422 18.67 21.19 -18.64
CA GLY A 422 17.23 20.87 -18.79
C GLY A 422 16.49 20.29 -17.58
N ASN A 423 17.11 20.20 -16.40
CA ASN A 423 16.60 19.48 -15.23
C ASN A 423 16.06 20.39 -14.11
N THR A 424 15.40 21.50 -14.45
CA THR A 424 14.70 22.33 -13.46
C THR A 424 13.22 21.96 -13.45
N LEU A 425 12.70 21.63 -12.26
CA LEU A 425 11.29 21.29 -12.06
C LEU A 425 10.56 22.53 -11.58
N PHE A 426 9.55 22.96 -12.33
CA PHE A 426 8.66 24.04 -11.95
C PHE A 426 7.27 23.49 -11.65
N LEU A 427 6.61 24.05 -10.64
CA LEU A 427 5.21 23.80 -10.38
C LEU A 427 4.37 24.57 -11.42
N CYS A 428 3.39 23.90 -12.02
CA CYS A 428 2.49 24.46 -13.04
C CYS A 428 1.83 25.79 -12.58
N ASN A 429 1.45 25.86 -11.31
CA ASN A 429 0.77 27.02 -10.72
C ASN A 429 1.73 28.10 -10.17
N LEU A 430 3.05 27.92 -10.26
CA LEU A 430 4.03 28.91 -9.80
C LEU A 430 4.92 29.43 -10.93
N TYR A 431 4.96 28.74 -12.07
CA TYR A 431 5.87 29.07 -13.16
C TYR A 431 5.76 30.51 -13.67
N CYS A 432 4.53 31.05 -13.74
CA CYS A 432 4.28 32.40 -14.22
C CYS A 432 4.42 33.46 -13.13
N LYS A 433 4.55 33.05 -11.87
CA LYS A 433 4.57 33.96 -10.72
C LYS A 433 5.88 34.76 -10.70
N GLY A 434 5.76 36.07 -10.49
CA GLY A 434 6.91 36.98 -10.41
C GLY A 434 7.54 37.36 -11.75
N LYS A 435 6.98 36.91 -12.88
CA LYS A 435 7.40 37.34 -14.24
C LYS A 435 6.78 38.68 -14.68
N GLY A 436 5.87 39.26 -13.90
CA GLY A 436 5.10 40.43 -14.31
C GLY A 436 4.28 40.17 -15.58
N GLY A 437 4.03 41.22 -16.36
CA GLY A 437 3.40 41.09 -17.68
C GLY A 437 4.27 40.29 -18.65
N HIS A 438 3.79 39.13 -19.11
CA HIS A 438 4.50 38.24 -20.04
C HIS A 438 3.59 37.62 -21.11
N ARG A 439 4.20 37.01 -22.12
CA ARG A 439 3.53 36.17 -23.14
C ARG A 439 4.14 34.77 -23.17
N HIS A 440 3.35 33.81 -23.67
CA HIS A 440 3.76 32.43 -23.89
C HIS A 440 4.02 32.19 -25.37
N ILE A 441 4.89 31.25 -25.69
CA ILE A 441 5.08 30.76 -27.07
C ILE A 441 4.34 29.43 -27.21
N ASP A 442 3.52 29.31 -28.25
CA ASP A 442 2.82 28.07 -28.59
C ASP A 442 2.76 27.89 -30.12
N TYR A 443 2.45 26.69 -30.61
CA TYR A 443 2.33 26.44 -32.05
C TYR A 443 1.12 27.15 -32.66
N CYS A 444 1.24 27.57 -33.93
CA CYS A 444 0.12 28.08 -34.72
C CYS A 444 -0.99 27.00 -34.77
N LYS A 445 -2.22 27.33 -34.36
CA LYS A 445 -3.38 26.43 -34.53
C LYS A 445 -4.03 26.53 -35.91
N LEU A 446 -3.75 27.59 -36.67
CA LEU A 446 -4.34 27.86 -37.99
C LEU A 446 -3.21 27.96 -39.02
N VAL A 447 -2.74 26.81 -39.50
CA VAL A 447 -1.56 26.69 -40.37
C VAL A 447 -1.73 27.50 -41.67
N ASP A 448 -2.95 27.56 -42.22
CA ASP A 448 -3.22 28.16 -43.53
C ASP A 448 -3.53 29.67 -43.49
N THR A 449 -3.79 30.24 -42.30
CA THR A 449 -4.11 31.67 -42.12
C THR A 449 -3.26 32.35 -41.05
N CYS A 450 -2.19 31.72 -40.55
CA CYS A 450 -1.37 32.26 -39.45
C CYS A 450 -0.78 33.65 -39.81
N GLU A 451 -0.42 33.88 -41.09
CA GLU A 451 0.06 35.17 -41.60
C GLU A 451 -1.03 36.25 -41.72
N GLN A 452 -2.31 35.86 -41.75
CA GLN A 452 -3.46 36.77 -41.91
C GLN A 452 -3.97 37.29 -40.57
N ILE A 453 -3.72 36.59 -39.46
CA ILE A 453 -4.03 37.03 -38.09
C ILE A 453 -2.92 37.98 -37.62
N LYS A 454 -2.74 39.10 -38.33
CA LYS A 454 -1.82 40.14 -37.90
C LYS A 454 -2.42 40.85 -36.69
N ASN A 455 -1.79 40.66 -35.53
CA ASN A 455 -1.96 41.48 -34.33
C ASN A 455 -3.38 41.51 -33.73
N HIS A 456 -3.87 40.36 -33.29
CA HIS A 456 -4.96 40.32 -32.29
C HIS A 456 -4.38 40.60 -30.90
N SER A 457 -5.16 41.14 -29.96
CA SER A 457 -4.69 41.43 -28.58
C SER A 457 -4.01 40.21 -27.94
N ASP A 458 -4.53 39.02 -28.21
CA ASP A 458 -4.09 37.77 -27.59
C ASP A 458 -3.08 36.95 -28.41
N ILE A 459 -2.83 37.27 -29.69
CA ILE A 459 -1.97 36.46 -30.59
C ILE A 459 -1.09 37.38 -31.44
N LYS A 460 0.21 37.13 -31.41
CA LYS A 460 1.20 37.78 -32.29
C LYS A 460 2.09 36.71 -32.93
N HIS A 461 2.05 36.60 -34.26
CA HIS A 461 2.83 35.60 -34.98
C HIS A 461 4.35 35.83 -34.88
N ILE A 462 5.13 34.75 -34.77
CA ILE A 462 6.59 34.79 -34.74
C ILE A 462 7.14 34.35 -36.10
N ASN A 463 7.72 35.30 -36.84
CA ASN A 463 8.34 35.03 -38.15
C ASN A 463 9.71 34.35 -38.04
N GLU A 464 10.33 34.41 -36.86
CA GLU A 464 11.67 33.86 -36.61
C GLU A 464 11.65 32.36 -36.29
N LYS A 465 12.77 31.70 -36.58
CA LYS A 465 12.95 30.25 -36.34
C LYS A 465 13.25 29.97 -34.87
N VAL A 466 12.21 29.81 -34.06
CA VAL A 466 12.32 29.55 -32.60
C VAL A 466 12.36 28.05 -32.29
N LYS A 467 13.31 27.62 -31.44
CA LYS A 467 13.40 26.24 -30.91
C LYS A 467 12.37 26.01 -29.78
N PRO A 468 11.93 24.77 -29.50
CA PRO A 468 12.21 23.54 -30.24
C PRO A 468 11.41 23.49 -31.55
N ASN A 469 11.79 22.62 -32.50
CA ASN A 469 11.12 22.46 -33.80
C ASN A 469 11.00 23.78 -34.57
N SER A 470 12.14 24.38 -34.94
CA SER A 470 12.23 25.66 -35.64
C SER A 470 11.56 25.70 -37.01
N HIS A 471 11.20 24.55 -37.57
CA HIS A 471 10.47 24.43 -38.84
C HIS A 471 8.94 24.58 -38.66
N ILE A 472 8.44 24.49 -37.43
CA ILE A 472 7.01 24.62 -37.13
C ILE A 472 6.74 26.05 -36.67
N ALA A 473 5.77 26.68 -37.34
CA ALA A 473 5.30 28.05 -37.08
C ALA A 473 4.73 28.21 -35.65
N LYS A 474 5.05 29.33 -35.00
CA LYS A 474 4.69 29.61 -33.60
C LYS A 474 4.13 31.01 -33.42
N ASP A 475 3.33 31.19 -32.38
CA ASP A 475 2.73 32.46 -31.97
C ASP A 475 3.12 32.81 -30.54
N LEU A 476 3.26 34.12 -30.28
CA LEU A 476 3.21 34.70 -28.95
C LEU A 476 1.74 34.87 -28.53
N ILE A 477 1.31 34.06 -27.58
CA ILE A 477 -0.04 34.09 -27.05
C ILE A 477 -0.10 34.73 -25.66
N SER A 478 -1.23 35.36 -25.34
CA SER A 478 -1.48 35.92 -24.00
C SER A 478 -1.58 34.80 -22.95
N HIS A 479 -1.33 35.14 -21.68
CA HIS A 479 -1.47 34.21 -20.55
C HIS A 479 -2.87 33.57 -20.49
N ARG A 480 -3.91 34.38 -20.74
CA ARG A 480 -5.29 33.91 -20.77
C ARG A 480 -5.48 32.86 -21.86
N LEU A 481 -5.08 33.18 -23.09
CA LEU A 481 -5.24 32.28 -24.24
C LEU A 481 -4.42 31.00 -24.07
N PHE A 482 -3.24 31.09 -23.45
CA PHE A 482 -2.44 29.93 -23.09
C PHE A 482 -3.25 28.94 -22.24
N TRP A 483 -3.82 29.37 -21.12
CA TRP A 483 -4.62 28.48 -20.26
C TRP A 483 -5.89 27.98 -20.95
N GLU A 484 -6.59 28.85 -21.71
CA GLU A 484 -7.76 28.46 -22.50
C GLU A 484 -7.43 27.33 -23.48
N ARG A 485 -6.27 27.39 -24.15
CA ARG A 485 -5.82 26.34 -25.07
C ARG A 485 -5.51 25.01 -24.38
N THR A 486 -5.19 25.02 -23.08
CA THR A 486 -4.94 23.79 -22.32
C THR A 486 -6.22 23.04 -21.95
N GLY A 487 -7.37 23.71 -21.99
CA GLY A 487 -8.64 23.19 -21.48
C GLY A 487 -8.71 23.09 -19.95
N PHE A 488 -7.71 23.61 -19.22
CA PHE A 488 -7.69 23.69 -17.76
C PHE A 488 -7.89 25.11 -17.28
N LYS A 489 -8.57 25.24 -16.14
CA LYS A 489 -8.77 26.48 -15.42
C LYS A 489 -7.41 27.04 -14.99
N ASP A 490 -7.19 28.31 -15.32
CA ASP A 490 -6.01 29.06 -14.91
C ASP A 490 -5.90 29.09 -13.37
N PRO A 491 -4.82 28.52 -12.78
CA PRO A 491 -4.66 28.31 -11.34
C PRO A 491 -4.22 29.56 -10.58
N TYR A 492 -3.94 30.68 -11.25
CA TYR A 492 -3.46 31.90 -10.61
C TYR A 492 -4.62 32.70 -9.99
N SER A 493 -4.30 33.59 -9.06
CA SER A 493 -5.29 34.49 -8.45
C SER A 493 -5.76 35.57 -9.43
N VAL A 494 -6.92 36.18 -9.17
CA VAL A 494 -7.46 37.29 -9.99
C VAL A 494 -6.46 38.45 -10.09
N GLN A 495 -5.70 38.72 -9.03
CA GLN A 495 -4.71 39.79 -9.00
C GLN A 495 -3.49 39.46 -9.90
N GLU A 496 -2.96 38.25 -9.81
CA GLU A 496 -1.86 37.77 -10.66
C GLU A 496 -2.27 37.80 -12.15
N LYS A 497 -3.50 37.36 -12.48
CA LYS A 497 -4.01 37.42 -13.86
C LYS A 497 -4.08 38.85 -14.41
N LYS A 498 -4.50 39.82 -13.58
CA LYS A 498 -4.51 41.23 -13.95
C LYS A 498 -3.09 41.76 -14.20
N GLU A 499 -2.11 41.31 -13.43
CA GLU A 499 -0.71 41.68 -13.61
C GLU A 499 -0.12 41.09 -14.91
N PHE A 500 -0.39 39.80 -15.18
CA PHE A 500 0.05 39.14 -16.41
C PHE A 500 -0.54 39.80 -17.66
N ALA A 501 -1.77 40.31 -17.58
CA ALA A 501 -2.45 41.02 -18.66
C ALA A 501 -1.84 42.39 -19.01
N LYS A 502 -0.96 42.96 -18.16
CA LYS A 502 -0.31 44.26 -18.45
C LYS A 502 0.75 44.20 -19.56
N CYS A 503 1.10 43.01 -20.03
CA CYS A 503 2.07 42.81 -21.10
C CYS A 503 1.58 43.43 -22.42
N GLY A 504 2.20 44.54 -22.83
CA GLY A 504 1.85 45.29 -24.05
C GLY A 504 1.61 46.79 -23.85
N HIS A 505 1.60 47.30 -22.60
CA HIS A 505 1.52 48.74 -22.32
C HIS A 505 2.74 49.33 -21.59
N GLU A 506 3.50 48.54 -20.83
CA GLU A 506 4.61 49.05 -19.98
C GLU A 506 5.92 48.26 -20.08
N CYS A 507 6.03 47.23 -20.94
CA CYS A 507 7.25 46.41 -21.01
C CYS A 507 8.30 47.02 -21.95
N SER A 508 9.31 47.64 -21.34
CA SER A 508 10.56 48.07 -22.00
C SER A 508 11.64 46.99 -21.91
N VAL A 509 11.41 45.75 -22.35
CA VAL A 509 12.52 44.77 -22.45
C VAL A 509 12.25 43.76 -23.58
N GLU A 510 13.18 43.71 -24.53
CA GLU A 510 13.15 42.85 -25.73
C GLU A 510 13.56 41.39 -25.47
N ASP A 511 13.85 40.95 -24.23
CA ASP A 511 14.63 39.72 -24.01
C ASP A 511 13.98 38.58 -23.18
N ASP A 512 12.78 38.73 -22.62
CA ASP A 512 12.19 37.69 -21.72
C ASP A 512 11.08 36.85 -22.38
N TYR A 513 11.38 36.21 -23.52
CA TYR A 513 10.48 35.23 -24.11
C TYR A 513 10.55 33.91 -23.34
N THR A 514 9.44 33.52 -22.73
CA THR A 514 9.34 32.27 -22.00
C THR A 514 8.84 31.17 -22.94
N ILE A 515 9.72 30.27 -23.37
CA ILE A 515 9.37 29.08 -24.16
C ILE A 515 8.85 28.00 -23.20
N CYS A 516 7.59 27.57 -23.39
CA CYS A 516 6.98 26.42 -22.71
C CYS A 516 6.83 25.23 -23.64
#